data_AF-A0A4S4CCA0-F1
#
_entry.id   AF-A0A4S4CCA0-F1
#
_cell.length_a   1.000
_cell.length_b   1.000
_cell.length_c   1.000
_cell.angle_alpha   90.00
_cell.angle_beta   90.00
_cell.angle_gamma   90.00
#
_symmetry.space_group_name_H-M   'P 1'
#
loop_
_entity.id
_entity.type
_entity.pdbx_description
1 polymer ?
#
loop_
_entity_poly.entity_id
_entity_poly.type
_entity_poly.pdbx_seq_one_letter_code
_entity_poly.pdbx_strand_id
1 'polypeptide(L)'
;MPGCLHMARRAPWPYGARMLRSAPLLVAALLLGACHRSPAADTLEQRLVFAANGSYDAQADQRDRIAGGLRRVVWTTHPPLDAAAMTITYDGDSRAQAWDLVIQQPKFSAQDAAGAGARTVTTPQGVGLRPAASSGLKDVLVLQSGAGLHLLTRGYAAQREPALLNAFR
;
A
#
# COMPACT_ATOMS: atom_id res chain seq x y z
N MET A 1 52.86 -23.95 44.47
CA MET A 1 53.28 -25.37 44.36
C MET A 1 52.20 -26.15 43.61
N PRO A 2 52.59 -27.09 42.74
CA PRO A 2 51.83 -27.51 41.57
C PRO A 2 50.91 -28.73 41.83
N GLY A 3 49.93 -28.93 40.95
CA GLY A 3 49.13 -30.15 40.88
C GLY A 3 48.49 -30.31 39.50
N CYS A 4 49.11 -31.16 38.68
CA CYS A 4 48.72 -31.54 37.33
C CYS A 4 47.54 -32.53 37.27
N LEU A 5 47.13 -32.83 36.02
CA LEU A 5 46.42 -34.02 35.49
C LEU A 5 44.89 -33.91 35.42
N HIS A 6 44.15 -34.53 34.50
CA HIS A 6 44.30 -35.01 33.11
C HIS A 6 42.96 -35.73 32.79
N MET A 7 42.59 -35.82 31.51
CA MET A 7 41.69 -36.85 30.91
C MET A 7 40.20 -36.89 31.36
N ALA A 8 39.25 -36.67 30.44
CA ALA A 8 38.74 -37.57 29.38
C ALA A 8 37.80 -38.68 29.87
N ARG A 9 36.58 -38.76 29.31
CA ARG A 9 36.13 -39.82 28.37
C ARG A 9 34.62 -39.75 28.11
N ARG A 10 34.27 -40.06 26.86
CA ARG A 10 32.93 -40.24 26.30
C ARG A 10 32.30 -41.53 26.83
N ALA A 11 30.99 -41.50 27.07
CA ALA A 11 30.18 -42.69 27.33
C ALA A 11 29.65 -43.28 25.99
N PRO A 12 29.56 -44.63 25.89
CA PRO A 12 29.10 -45.34 24.69
C PRO A 12 27.63 -45.77 24.81
N TRP A 13 27.22 -46.73 23.96
CA TRP A 13 26.01 -47.61 23.98
C TRP A 13 25.10 -47.45 22.74
N PRO A 14 24.42 -48.51 22.28
CA PRO A 14 25.02 -49.57 21.47
C PRO A 14 24.19 -49.91 20.21
N TYR A 15 24.79 -50.73 19.35
CA TYR A 15 24.17 -51.39 18.21
C TYR A 15 23.16 -52.47 18.63
N GLY A 16 22.02 -52.53 17.95
CA GLY A 16 21.12 -53.68 17.90
C GLY A 16 20.45 -53.74 16.52
N ALA A 17 20.79 -54.78 15.76
CA ALA A 17 20.55 -54.90 14.33
C ALA A 17 19.42 -55.91 14.00
N ARG A 18 18.98 -55.85 12.73
CA ARG A 18 18.29 -56.87 11.89
C ARG A 18 16.76 -56.89 11.95
N MET A 19 16.01 -57.14 10.88
CA MET A 19 16.18 -57.00 9.41
C MET A 19 14.85 -57.50 8.79
N LEU A 20 14.48 -56.94 7.64
CA LEU A 20 13.52 -57.42 6.62
C LEU A 20 12.00 -57.50 6.95
N ARG A 21 11.21 -56.73 6.18
CA ARG A 21 10.28 -57.27 5.15
C ARG A 21 9.62 -56.14 4.35
N SER A 22 9.92 -56.14 3.04
CA SER A 22 9.03 -55.92 1.88
C SER A 22 8.08 -54.70 1.79
N ALA A 23 8.39 -53.88 0.77
CA ALA A 23 7.65 -52.85 0.02
C ALA A 23 6.14 -53.12 -0.30
N PRO A 24 5.41 -52.24 -1.03
CA PRO A 24 5.44 -50.76 -1.17
C PRO A 24 4.03 -50.14 -0.99
N LEU A 25 3.90 -48.90 -0.53
CA LEU A 25 2.68 -48.11 -0.75
C LEU A 25 3.05 -46.69 -1.18
N LEU A 26 3.01 -46.52 -2.51
CA LEU A 26 2.61 -45.30 -3.19
C LEU A 26 1.45 -44.60 -2.46
N VAL A 27 1.34 -43.29 -2.67
CA VAL A 27 0.23 -42.38 -2.26
C VAL A 27 0.55 -41.55 -1.01
N ALA A 28 1.46 -40.59 -1.13
CA ALA A 28 1.51 -39.41 -0.26
C ALA A 28 2.00 -38.14 -0.98
N ALA A 29 1.80 -38.05 -2.30
CA ALA A 29 2.26 -36.94 -3.14
C ALA A 29 1.11 -36.08 -3.72
N LEU A 30 -0.05 -36.01 -3.04
CA LEU A 30 -1.26 -35.33 -3.56
C LEU A 30 -1.87 -34.25 -2.66
N LEU A 31 -1.18 -33.77 -1.62
CA LEU A 31 -1.70 -32.70 -0.73
C LEU A 31 -0.97 -31.35 -0.83
N LEU A 32 -0.13 -31.13 -1.84
CA LEU A 32 0.46 -29.81 -2.12
C LEU A 32 -0.33 -28.98 -3.16
N GLY A 33 -1.55 -29.42 -3.51
CA GLY A 33 -2.39 -28.80 -4.54
C GLY A 33 -3.45 -27.82 -4.04
N ALA A 34 -3.30 -27.20 -2.86
CA ALA A 34 -4.30 -26.27 -2.33
C ALA A 34 -3.76 -24.83 -2.27
N CYS A 35 -4.31 -24.00 -3.16
CA CYS A 35 -4.40 -22.54 -3.04
C CYS A 35 -3.14 -21.72 -3.32
N HIS A 36 -2.53 -21.88 -4.49
CA HIS A 36 -1.94 -20.72 -5.15
C HIS A 36 -3.08 -19.89 -5.78
N ARG A 37 -3.73 -19.05 -4.97
CA ARG A 37 -4.48 -17.91 -5.52
C ARG A 37 -3.41 -17.00 -6.11
N SER A 38 -3.28 -16.97 -7.43
CA SER A 38 -2.63 -15.84 -8.09
C SER A 38 -3.28 -14.57 -7.51
N PRO A 39 -2.52 -13.64 -6.91
CA PRO A 39 -3.11 -12.39 -6.48
C PRO A 39 -3.73 -11.76 -7.73
N ALA A 40 -5.03 -11.51 -7.68
CA ALA A 40 -5.67 -10.72 -8.72
C ALA A 40 -4.86 -9.43 -8.86
N ALA A 41 -4.54 -9.02 -10.08
CA ALA A 41 -3.83 -7.77 -10.29
C ALA A 41 -4.60 -6.65 -9.57
N ASP A 42 -3.91 -5.91 -8.70
CA ASP A 42 -4.55 -4.85 -7.90
C ASP A 42 -5.27 -3.86 -8.83
N THR A 43 -6.47 -3.42 -8.43
CA THR A 43 -7.20 -2.40 -9.19
C THR A 43 -6.52 -1.03 -9.03
N LEU A 44 -6.79 -0.10 -9.96
CA LEU A 44 -6.26 1.27 -9.85
C LEU A 44 -6.68 1.93 -8.52
N GLU A 45 -7.93 1.72 -8.10
CA GLU A 45 -8.44 2.17 -6.81
C GLU A 45 -7.64 1.62 -5.64
N GLN A 46 -7.33 0.31 -5.63
CA GLN A 46 -6.51 -0.30 -4.59
C GLN A 46 -5.11 0.29 -4.56
N ARG A 47 -4.48 0.47 -5.72
CA ARG A 47 -3.15 1.11 -5.81
C ARG A 47 -3.16 2.55 -5.31
N LEU A 48 -4.21 3.31 -5.62
CA LEU A 48 -4.40 4.67 -5.09
C LEU A 48 -4.51 4.67 -3.57
N VAL A 49 -5.31 3.75 -2.99
CA VAL A 49 -5.43 3.60 -1.54
C VAL A 49 -4.09 3.18 -0.89
N PHE A 50 -3.35 2.27 -1.50
CA PHE A 50 -2.04 1.85 -1.02
C PHE A 50 -1.00 2.98 -1.08
N ALA A 51 -0.98 3.76 -2.17
CA ALA A 51 -0.15 4.94 -2.29
C ALA A 51 -0.50 6.00 -1.23
N ALA A 52 -1.80 6.28 -1.07
CA ALA A 52 -2.29 7.22 -0.07
C ALA A 52 -1.86 6.83 1.35
N ASN A 53 -1.91 5.54 1.69
CA ASN A 53 -1.56 5.03 3.02
C ASN A 53 -0.06 4.75 3.23
N GLY A 54 0.76 4.90 2.19
CA GLY A 54 2.21 4.87 2.29
C GLY A 54 2.86 3.51 2.08
N SER A 55 2.17 2.58 1.42
CA SER A 55 2.74 1.29 1.04
C SER A 55 4.00 1.41 0.17
N TYR A 56 4.16 2.53 -0.54
CA TYR A 56 5.29 2.79 -1.45
C TYR A 56 6.28 3.86 -0.95
N ASP A 57 6.12 4.37 0.27
CA ASP A 57 6.95 5.46 0.81
C ASP A 57 8.44 5.12 0.84
N ALA A 58 8.79 3.84 1.03
CA ALA A 58 10.18 3.39 1.07
C ALA A 58 10.90 3.55 -0.28
N GLN A 59 10.15 3.70 -1.38
CA GLN A 59 10.65 3.83 -2.75
C GLN A 59 10.63 5.29 -3.23
N ALA A 60 10.27 6.23 -2.38
CA ALA A 60 10.18 7.64 -2.73
C ALA A 60 11.54 8.27 -2.95
N ASP A 61 11.60 9.23 -3.87
CA ASP A 61 12.79 10.04 -4.14
C ASP A 61 13.03 11.01 -2.96
N GLN A 62 11.97 11.56 -2.36
CA GLN A 62 12.06 12.51 -1.25
C GLN A 62 10.99 12.27 -0.20
N ARG A 63 11.35 12.53 1.07
CA ARG A 63 10.49 12.42 2.24
C ARG A 63 10.81 13.55 3.21
N ASP A 64 9.91 14.53 3.30
CA ASP A 64 10.12 15.75 4.07
C ASP A 64 9.11 15.88 5.20
N ARG A 65 9.51 16.57 6.28
CA ARG A 65 8.58 17.18 7.23
C ARG A 65 8.38 18.63 6.83
N ILE A 66 7.14 19.05 6.70
CA ILE A 66 6.80 20.44 6.37
C ILE A 66 6.07 21.08 7.57
N ALA A 67 5.84 22.39 7.51
CA ALA A 67 5.22 23.13 8.61
C ALA A 67 3.81 22.60 8.95
N GLY A 68 3.44 22.68 10.23
CA GLY A 68 2.10 22.32 10.70
C GLY A 68 1.86 20.81 10.88
N GLY A 69 2.88 20.04 11.23
CA GLY A 69 2.76 18.59 11.49
C GLY A 69 2.61 17.73 10.22
N LEU A 70 2.59 18.37 9.05
CA LEU A 70 2.46 17.70 7.77
C LEU A 70 3.77 17.04 7.35
N ARG A 71 3.64 15.99 6.54
CA ARG A 71 4.73 15.30 5.87
C ARG A 71 4.46 15.27 4.38
N ARG A 72 5.53 15.25 3.59
CA ARG A 72 5.47 15.16 2.13
C ARG A 72 6.31 14.00 1.64
N VAL A 73 5.80 13.26 0.67
CA VAL A 73 6.53 12.19 -0.02
C VAL A 73 6.38 12.42 -1.52
N VAL A 74 7.50 12.35 -2.23
CA VAL A 74 7.60 12.69 -3.66
C VAL A 74 8.23 11.53 -4.42
N TRP A 75 7.60 11.19 -5.55
CA TRP A 75 8.13 10.28 -6.56
C TRP A 75 8.18 11.00 -7.91
N THR A 76 9.36 11.18 -8.46
CA THR A 76 9.63 11.71 -9.80
C THR A 76 10.32 10.70 -10.71
N THR A 77 11.04 9.73 -10.13
CA THR A 77 11.81 8.75 -10.92
C THR A 77 11.00 7.48 -11.19
N HIS A 78 10.38 6.93 -10.14
CA HIS A 78 9.60 5.70 -10.20
C HIS A 78 8.29 5.87 -9.43
N PRO A 79 7.30 6.61 -9.97
CA PRO A 79 6.01 6.78 -9.31
C PRO A 79 5.28 5.43 -9.20
N PRO A 80 4.59 5.15 -8.08
CA PRO A 80 3.83 3.89 -7.88
C PRO A 80 2.62 3.72 -8.80
N LEU A 81 2.23 4.78 -9.50
CA LEU A 81 1.13 4.81 -10.44
C LEU A 81 1.67 5.22 -11.81
N ASP A 82 0.97 4.82 -12.88
CA ASP A 82 1.31 5.18 -14.26
C ASP A 82 1.13 6.70 -14.49
N ALA A 83 2.16 7.46 -14.14
CA ALA A 83 2.21 8.92 -14.14
C ALA A 83 3.66 9.39 -14.35
N ALA A 84 3.85 10.69 -14.63
CA ALA A 84 5.19 11.27 -14.69
C ALA A 84 5.78 11.53 -13.29
N ALA A 85 4.93 11.98 -12.36
CA ALA A 85 5.31 12.21 -10.98
C ALA A 85 4.10 12.13 -10.05
N MET A 86 4.38 11.91 -8.77
CA MET A 86 3.38 11.83 -7.72
C MET A 86 3.90 12.50 -6.45
N THR A 87 3.06 13.29 -5.79
CA THR A 87 3.35 13.91 -4.50
C THR A 87 2.18 13.66 -3.58
N ILE A 88 2.45 13.16 -2.38
CA ILE A 88 1.47 13.10 -1.31
C ILE A 88 1.89 14.03 -0.19
N THR A 89 0.97 14.86 0.28
CA THR A 89 1.12 15.57 1.55
C THR A 89 0.07 15.02 2.53
N TYR A 90 0.44 14.85 3.79
CA TYR A 90 -0.44 14.22 4.79
C TYR A 90 -0.14 14.68 6.21
N ASP A 91 -1.14 14.55 7.08
CA ASP A 91 -1.02 14.77 8.52
C ASP A 91 -0.19 13.66 9.17
N GLY A 92 0.92 14.02 9.82
CA GLY A 92 1.84 13.07 10.43
C GLY A 92 1.24 12.24 11.57
N ASP A 93 0.17 12.73 12.20
CA ASP A 93 -0.52 12.06 13.31
C ASP A 93 -1.76 11.29 12.84
N SER A 94 -2.32 11.63 11.67
CA SER A 94 -3.54 11.01 11.15
C SER A 94 -3.56 10.86 9.62
N ARG A 95 -2.52 10.19 9.07
CA ARG A 95 -2.39 10.00 7.62
C ARG A 95 -3.65 9.44 6.97
N ALA A 96 -4.26 8.40 7.53
CA ALA A 96 -5.43 7.75 6.93
C ALA A 96 -6.65 8.68 6.75
N GLN A 97 -6.74 9.76 7.56
CA GLN A 97 -7.90 10.66 7.58
C GLN A 97 -7.63 11.98 6.86
N ALA A 98 -6.36 12.41 6.79
CA ALA A 98 -5.97 13.71 6.26
C ALA A 98 -4.74 13.58 5.35
N TRP A 99 -5.00 13.45 4.05
CA TRP A 99 -4.01 13.50 2.97
C TRP A 99 -4.55 14.18 1.71
N ASP A 100 -3.63 14.74 0.93
CA ASP A 100 -3.75 15.17 -0.46
C ASP A 100 -2.71 14.45 -1.32
N LEU A 101 -3.12 14.04 -2.52
CA LEU A 101 -2.33 13.35 -3.51
C LEU A 101 -2.44 14.10 -4.83
N VAL A 102 -1.31 14.58 -5.33
CA VAL A 102 -1.18 15.21 -6.64
C VAL A 102 -0.46 14.26 -7.57
N ILE A 103 -1.05 14.00 -8.74
CA ILE A 103 -0.53 13.10 -9.77
C ILE A 103 -0.34 13.90 -11.05
N GLN A 104 0.88 13.93 -11.57
CA GLN A 104 1.22 14.69 -12.76
C GLN A 104 1.23 13.79 -13.99
N GLN A 105 0.54 14.20 -15.06
CA GLN A 105 0.43 13.46 -16.32
C GLN A 105 0.07 11.96 -16.13
N PRO A 106 -1.01 11.65 -15.40
CA PRO A 106 -1.45 10.26 -15.27
C PRO A 106 -1.87 9.70 -16.64
N LYS A 107 -1.60 8.42 -16.86
CA LYS A 107 -2.09 7.66 -18.03
C LYS A 107 -3.53 7.15 -17.84
N PHE A 108 -4.24 7.70 -16.86
CA PHE A 108 -5.61 7.39 -16.50
C PHE A 108 -6.36 8.68 -16.18
N SER A 109 -7.68 8.66 -16.31
CA SER A 109 -8.54 9.83 -16.11
C SER A 109 -8.99 9.99 -14.65
N ALA A 110 -9.59 11.16 -14.35
CA ALA A 110 -10.29 11.37 -13.08
C ALA A 110 -11.41 10.34 -12.85
N GLN A 111 -12.10 9.91 -13.92
CA GLN A 111 -13.16 8.92 -13.85
C GLN A 111 -12.62 7.52 -13.51
N ASP A 112 -11.48 7.14 -14.09
CA ASP A 112 -10.82 5.87 -13.76
C ASP A 112 -10.37 5.84 -12.30
N ALA A 113 -9.84 6.96 -11.81
CA ALA A 113 -9.43 7.11 -10.40
C ALA A 113 -10.63 7.10 -9.44
N ALA A 114 -11.75 7.74 -9.81
CA ALA A 114 -12.94 7.80 -8.97
C ALA A 114 -13.77 6.50 -8.99
N GLY A 115 -13.57 5.66 -10.02
CA GLY A 115 -14.21 4.36 -10.17
C GLY A 115 -15.66 4.44 -10.69
N ALA A 116 -16.26 3.26 -10.85
CA ALA A 116 -17.65 3.14 -11.27
C ALA A 116 -18.60 3.70 -10.21
N GLY A 117 -19.68 4.36 -10.66
CA GLY A 117 -20.67 4.96 -9.77
C GLY A 117 -20.19 6.26 -9.08
N ALA A 118 -19.06 6.82 -9.52
CA ALA A 118 -18.65 8.15 -9.09
C ALA A 118 -19.71 9.19 -9.52
N ARG A 119 -20.00 10.13 -8.63
CA ARG A 119 -20.93 11.22 -8.89
C ARG A 119 -20.17 12.52 -9.14
N THR A 120 -20.66 13.30 -10.09
CA THR A 120 -20.15 14.64 -10.36
C THR A 120 -20.53 15.59 -9.23
N VAL A 121 -19.59 16.45 -8.84
CA VAL A 121 -19.81 17.53 -7.86
C VAL A 121 -19.22 18.84 -8.38
N THR A 122 -19.80 19.95 -7.98
CA THR A 122 -19.28 21.28 -8.28
C THR A 122 -18.38 21.76 -7.14
N THR A 123 -17.24 22.32 -7.50
CA THR A 123 -16.28 22.91 -6.57
C THR A 123 -15.91 24.32 -7.04
N PRO A 124 -15.34 25.17 -6.17
CA PRO A 124 -14.75 26.45 -6.57
C PRO A 124 -13.66 26.33 -7.65
N GLN A 125 -13.08 25.14 -7.81
CA GLN A 125 -12.00 24.85 -8.76
C GLN A 125 -12.54 24.21 -10.06
N GLY A 126 -13.86 24.03 -10.18
CA GLY A 126 -14.52 23.46 -11.34
C GLY A 126 -15.31 22.18 -11.01
N VAL A 127 -15.37 21.27 -11.96
CA VAL A 127 -16.07 20.00 -11.80
C VAL A 127 -15.14 18.97 -11.14
N GLY A 128 -15.64 18.30 -10.10
CA GLY A 128 -14.98 17.19 -9.42
C GLY A 128 -15.80 15.91 -9.45
N LEU A 129 -15.20 14.82 -8.98
CA LEU A 129 -15.85 13.52 -8.82
C LEU A 129 -15.76 13.06 -7.37
N ARG A 130 -16.86 12.52 -6.87
CA ARG A 130 -16.96 11.82 -5.59
C ARG A 130 -17.10 10.33 -5.89
N PRO A 131 -16.14 9.48 -5.49
CA PRO A 131 -16.26 8.03 -5.60
C PRO A 131 -17.54 7.51 -4.94
N ALA A 132 -18.03 6.36 -5.41
CA ALA A 132 -19.21 5.72 -4.86
C ALA A 132 -19.05 5.45 -3.35
N ALA A 133 -20.15 5.41 -2.59
CA ALA A 133 -20.09 5.16 -1.15
C ALA A 133 -19.50 3.79 -0.78
N SER A 134 -19.55 2.83 -1.70
CA SER A 134 -18.95 1.49 -1.58
C SER A 134 -17.45 1.45 -1.88
N SER A 135 -16.86 2.54 -2.39
CA SER A 135 -15.44 2.64 -2.75
C SER A 135 -14.54 2.76 -1.51
N GLY A 136 -13.31 2.24 -1.60
CA GLY A 136 -12.24 2.53 -0.65
C GLY A 136 -11.81 4.01 -0.65
N LEU A 137 -12.20 4.77 -1.67
CA LEU A 137 -12.00 6.21 -1.81
C LEU A 137 -13.29 7.02 -1.50
N LYS A 138 -14.29 6.43 -0.83
CA LYS A 138 -15.60 7.07 -0.56
C LYS A 138 -15.56 8.42 0.17
N ASP A 139 -14.45 8.78 0.81
CA ASP A 139 -14.25 10.07 1.52
C ASP A 139 -13.21 10.96 0.83
N VAL A 140 -12.94 10.67 -0.44
CA VAL A 140 -12.03 11.42 -1.31
C VAL A 140 -12.83 12.27 -2.29
N LEU A 141 -12.26 13.40 -2.67
CA LEU A 141 -12.68 14.23 -3.80
C LEU A 141 -11.58 14.13 -4.87
N VAL A 142 -11.98 13.79 -6.09
CA VAL A 142 -11.07 13.67 -7.25
C VAL A 142 -11.31 14.87 -8.15
N LEU A 143 -10.25 15.62 -8.42
CA LEU A 143 -10.27 16.86 -9.19
C LEU A 143 -9.31 16.76 -10.37
N GLN A 144 -9.76 17.24 -11.53
CA GLN A 144 -8.86 17.49 -12.66
C GLN A 144 -8.13 18.81 -12.41
N SER A 145 -6.80 18.82 -12.52
CA SER A 145 -5.97 20.02 -12.38
C SER A 145 -4.99 20.12 -13.55
N GLY A 146 -5.39 20.85 -14.60
CA GLY A 146 -4.64 20.89 -15.86
C GLY A 146 -4.43 19.49 -16.43
N ALA A 147 -3.18 19.12 -16.72
CA ALA A 147 -2.80 17.77 -17.18
C ALA A 147 -2.59 16.76 -16.03
N GLY A 148 -2.96 17.09 -14.80
CA GLY A 148 -2.81 16.24 -13.62
C GLY A 148 -4.13 15.97 -12.89
N LEU A 149 -4.04 15.14 -11.86
CA LEU A 149 -5.13 14.84 -10.94
C LEU A 149 -4.76 15.29 -9.53
N HIS A 150 -5.75 15.78 -8.79
CA HIS A 150 -5.66 16.09 -7.37
C HIS A 150 -6.73 15.30 -6.63
N LEU A 151 -6.30 14.41 -5.75
CA LEU A 151 -7.17 13.61 -4.89
C LEU A 151 -6.94 14.07 -3.46
N LEU A 152 -8.00 14.40 -2.74
CA LEU A 152 -7.87 14.80 -1.35
C LEU A 152 -8.99 14.23 -0.50
N THR A 153 -8.65 13.91 0.74
CA THR A 153 -9.63 13.51 1.76
C THR A 153 -10.44 14.68 2.25
N ARG A 154 -11.63 14.37 2.78
CA ARG A 154 -12.42 15.35 3.53
C ARG A 154 -11.66 15.94 4.72
N GLY A 155 -10.85 15.14 5.41
CA GLY A 155 -10.05 15.61 6.55
C GLY A 155 -9.01 16.65 6.14
N TYR A 156 -8.28 16.40 5.05
CA TYR A 156 -7.36 17.40 4.50
C TYR A 156 -8.07 18.67 4.05
N ALA A 157 -9.20 18.54 3.35
CA ALA A 157 -10.02 19.67 2.94
C ALA A 157 -10.47 20.52 4.14
N ALA A 158 -10.87 19.90 5.25
CA ALA A 158 -11.30 20.61 6.45
C ALA A 158 -10.19 21.48 7.06
N GLN A 159 -8.96 20.98 7.01
CA GLN A 159 -7.80 21.66 7.62
C GLN A 159 -7.19 22.72 6.70
N ARG A 160 -7.17 22.49 5.39
CA ARG A 160 -6.31 23.24 4.45
C ARG A 160 -7.07 23.87 3.27
N GLU A 161 -8.17 23.26 2.84
CA GLU A 161 -8.97 23.72 1.70
C GLU A 161 -10.47 23.78 2.04
N PRO A 162 -10.89 24.58 3.04
CA PRO A 162 -12.25 24.53 3.57
C PRO A 162 -13.32 24.88 2.52
N ALA A 163 -12.95 25.61 1.46
CA ALA A 163 -13.81 25.92 0.33
C ALA A 163 -14.30 24.66 -0.43
N LEU A 164 -13.60 23.53 -0.31
CA LEU A 164 -13.96 22.26 -0.95
C LEU A 164 -14.94 21.42 -0.12
N LEU A 165 -15.20 21.76 1.16
CA LEU A 165 -15.98 20.92 2.05
C LEU A 165 -17.40 20.62 1.56
N ASN A 166 -18.03 21.57 0.86
CA ASN A 166 -19.37 21.37 0.32
C ASN A 166 -19.42 20.29 -0.75
N ALA A 167 -18.32 20.04 -1.46
CA ALA A 167 -18.24 19.02 -2.51
C ALA A 167 -18.25 17.57 -1.96
N PHE A 168 -18.09 17.39 -0.65
CA PHE A 168 -18.14 16.07 -0.01
C PHE A 168 -19.55 15.62 0.39
N ARG A 169 -20.53 16.53 0.35
CA ARG A 169 -21.94 16.29 0.74
C ARG A 169 -22.64 15.42 -0.27
#